data_AF-A0A1Y4CEI3-F1
#
_entry.id   AF-A0A1Y4CEI3-F1
#
_cell.length_a   1.000
_cell.length_b   1.000
_cell.length_c   1.000
_cell.angle_alpha   90.00
_cell.angle_beta   90.00
_cell.angle_gamma   90.00
#
_symmetry.space_group_name_H-M   'P 1'
#
loop_
_entity.id
_entity.type
_entity.pdbx_description
1 polymer ?
#
loop_
_entity_poly.entity_id
_entity_poly.type
_entity_poly.pdbx_seq_one_letter_code
_entity_poly.pdbx_strand_id
1 'polypeptide(L)'
;MSVDEDQREELEGALVDPEPATAEEDRSFYVLILGSDAREADEISRADVIMLARVDTARATVTLVSIPRDTMVQASNGGTEKINASYNYGPAFAVRAVSEFAGVDIAHYVEVDFEGLEQVVDALGGVTVTIPEDIPAGNGGTAFSAGEQTLTGEQALSYARERYNVSGGDFGRAQAQRQIVEAIVRQVLAASPVQIPGLVGQLASSVSTDLSSADIASYALEIQRSGESLTIYSAAAPSYSLSQGGVSYVATMYDEWRAMMRRVDAGLDPSDSSAEIPQEQAEDERLGAATNAAGPRDYRALAESAALTTEDVAAVE
;
A
#
# COMPACT_ATOMS: atom_id res chain seq x y z
N MET A 1 -13.03 8.34 11.43
CA MET A 1 -12.43 8.85 12.69
C MET A 1 -11.71 10.15 12.35
N SER A 2 -11.98 11.28 13.04
CA SER A 2 -11.33 12.55 12.68
C SER A 2 -9.91 12.58 13.24
N VAL A 3 -8.93 12.80 12.36
CA VAL A 3 -7.59 13.25 12.74
C VAL A 3 -7.74 14.47 13.68
N ASP A 4 -7.00 14.48 14.79
CA ASP A 4 -6.97 15.63 15.70
C ASP A 4 -6.60 16.90 14.90
N GLU A 5 -7.11 18.08 15.27
CA GLU A 5 -6.98 19.29 14.45
C GLU A 5 -5.51 19.66 14.22
N ASP A 6 -4.66 19.46 15.23
CA ASP A 6 -3.20 19.64 15.14
C ASP A 6 -2.55 18.60 14.19
N GLN A 7 -2.95 17.33 14.29
CA GLN A 7 -2.46 16.28 13.40
C GLN A 7 -2.93 16.48 11.96
N ARG A 8 -4.10 17.11 11.77
CA ARG A 8 -4.65 17.43 10.46
C ARG A 8 -3.85 18.54 9.79
N GLU A 9 -3.51 19.60 10.51
CA GLU A 9 -2.66 20.67 9.97
C GLU A 9 -1.26 20.15 9.60
N GLU A 10 -0.66 19.29 10.45
CA GLU A 10 0.62 18.65 10.12
C GLU A 10 0.54 17.73 8.90
N LEU A 11 -0.59 17.04 8.74
CA LEU A 11 -0.85 16.14 7.62
C LEU A 11 -1.08 16.91 6.32
N GLU A 12 -1.88 17.97 6.35
CA GLU A 12 -2.04 18.91 5.22
C GLU A 12 -0.69 19.49 4.78
N GLY A 13 0.22 19.79 5.72
CA GLY A 13 1.58 20.24 5.41
C GLY A 13 2.55 19.13 4.96
N ALA A 14 2.19 17.85 5.09
CA ALA A 14 2.98 16.71 4.62
C ALA A 14 2.54 16.21 3.23
N LEU A 15 1.27 16.47 2.88
CA LEU A 15 0.72 16.18 1.56
C LEU A 15 1.09 17.28 0.56
N VAL A 16 1.23 16.90 -0.70
CA VAL A 16 1.57 17.81 -1.79
C VAL A 16 0.45 17.72 -2.82
N ASP A 17 -0.25 18.83 -3.03
CA ASP A 17 -1.29 18.90 -4.07
C ASP A 17 -0.73 18.39 -5.40
N PRO A 18 -1.45 17.50 -6.11
CA PRO A 18 -0.99 17.04 -7.40
C PRO A 18 -0.82 18.26 -8.31
N GLU A 19 0.32 18.34 -9.02
CA GLU A 19 0.55 19.50 -9.90
C GLU A 19 -0.64 19.64 -10.87
N PRO A 20 -1.16 20.86 -11.08
CA PRO A 20 -2.23 21.07 -12.03
C PRO A 20 -1.74 20.62 -13.39
N ALA A 21 -2.30 19.53 -13.91
CA ALA A 21 -1.88 18.83 -15.13
C ALA A 21 -1.38 19.81 -16.20
N THR A 22 -0.07 20.01 -16.27
CA THR A 22 0.56 20.92 -17.24
C THR A 22 0.61 20.27 -18.62
N ALA A 23 0.50 18.94 -18.67
CA ALA A 23 0.12 18.17 -19.84
C ALA A 23 -1.32 17.68 -19.63
N GLU A 24 -2.21 17.91 -20.60
CA GLU A 24 -3.57 17.36 -20.59
C GLU A 24 -3.61 15.80 -20.52
N GLU A 25 -2.45 15.12 -20.53
CA GLU A 25 -2.28 13.67 -20.71
C GLU A 25 -1.84 12.89 -19.45
N ASP A 26 -1.32 13.52 -18.40
CA ASP A 26 -0.96 12.81 -17.16
C ASP A 26 -1.72 13.40 -15.97
N ARG A 27 -2.66 12.60 -15.44
CA ARG A 27 -3.45 12.91 -14.25
C ARG A 27 -3.16 11.89 -13.16
N SER A 28 -1.88 11.58 -13.00
CA SER A 28 -1.44 10.65 -11.97
C SER A 28 -1.11 11.34 -10.67
N PHE A 29 -1.36 10.65 -9.57
CA PHE A 29 -1.02 11.08 -8.22
C PHE A 29 -0.79 9.88 -7.31
N TYR A 30 -0.11 10.12 -6.19
CA TYR A 30 0.18 9.09 -5.20
C TYR A 30 -0.72 9.22 -3.98
N VAL A 31 -1.21 8.08 -3.50
CA VAL A 31 -2.00 7.93 -2.27
C VAL A 31 -1.29 6.98 -1.33
N LEU A 32 -1.10 7.39 -0.08
CA LEU A 32 -0.62 6.49 0.97
C LEU A 32 -1.81 5.76 1.61
N ILE A 33 -1.81 4.44 1.56
CA ILE A 33 -2.79 3.59 2.24
C ILE A 33 -2.13 3.01 3.49
N LEU A 34 -2.74 3.30 4.64
CA LEU A 34 -2.35 2.82 5.96
C LEU A 34 -3.42 1.90 6.53
N GLY A 35 -2.98 0.84 7.19
CA GLY A 35 -3.83 -0.03 7.98
C GLY A 35 -3.31 -0.09 9.40
N SER A 36 -4.15 0.24 10.38
CA SER A 36 -3.77 0.34 11.78
C SER A 36 -4.51 -0.68 12.66
N ASP A 37 -3.83 -1.24 13.67
CA ASP A 37 -4.47 -2.02 14.76
C ASP A 37 -4.86 -1.08 15.91
N ALA A 38 -5.25 0.16 15.60
CA ALA A 38 -5.73 1.12 16.60
C ALA A 38 -7.08 0.61 17.12
N ARG A 39 -7.16 0.29 18.41
CA ARG A 39 -8.42 -0.17 19.03
C ARG A 39 -9.13 0.91 19.83
N GLU A 40 -8.41 1.94 20.27
CA GLU A 40 -8.93 3.13 20.96
C GLU A 40 -8.07 4.36 20.66
N ALA A 41 -8.63 5.57 20.85
CA ALA A 41 -8.01 6.85 20.50
C ALA A 41 -6.72 7.20 21.29
N ASP A 42 -6.45 6.50 22.40
CA ASP A 42 -5.33 6.77 23.31
C ASP A 42 -4.19 5.73 23.22
N GLU A 43 -4.26 4.74 22.32
CA GLU A 43 -3.18 3.77 22.16
C GLU A 43 -2.14 4.23 21.12
N ILE A 44 -0.86 4.02 21.44
CA ILE A 44 0.25 4.16 20.50
C ILE A 44 0.05 3.10 19.40
N SER A 45 -0.60 3.50 18.32
CA SER A 45 -0.91 2.63 17.19
C SER A 45 0.28 2.53 16.24
N ARG A 46 0.40 1.40 15.54
CA ARG A 46 1.38 1.18 14.48
C ARG A 46 0.65 0.90 13.19
N ALA A 47 1.20 1.42 12.09
CA ALA A 47 0.76 1.03 10.76
C ALA A 47 1.26 -0.39 10.46
N ASP A 48 0.35 -1.36 10.48
CA ASP A 48 0.64 -2.75 10.13
C ASP A 48 0.55 -3.01 8.63
N VAL A 49 -0.15 -2.11 7.92
CA VAL A 49 -0.19 -2.03 6.45
C VAL A 49 0.36 -0.68 6.02
N ILE A 50 1.31 -0.70 5.09
CA ILE A 50 1.84 0.49 4.43
C ILE A 50 1.86 0.17 2.94
N MET A 51 1.09 0.89 2.16
CA MET A 51 0.96 0.67 0.73
C MET A 51 0.91 1.99 0.00
N LEU A 52 1.73 2.14 -1.03
CA LEU A 52 1.73 3.28 -1.91
C LEU A 52 0.88 2.94 -3.14
N ALA A 53 -0.12 3.77 -3.44
CA ALA A 53 -0.94 3.64 -4.63
C ALA A 53 -0.61 4.78 -5.61
N ARG A 54 -0.23 4.47 -6.85
CA ARG A 54 -0.28 5.44 -7.96
C ARG A 54 -1.62 5.29 -8.65
N VAL A 55 -2.38 6.37 -8.74
CA VAL A 55 -3.67 6.42 -9.44
C VAL A 55 -3.50 7.27 -10.67
N ASP A 56 -3.88 6.77 -11.83
CA ASP A 56 -3.87 7.47 -13.11
C ASP A 56 -5.28 7.47 -13.70
N THR A 57 -5.97 8.60 -13.58
CA THR A 57 -7.38 8.70 -14.02
C THR A 57 -7.51 8.78 -15.54
N ALA A 58 -6.47 9.24 -16.23
CA ALA A 58 -6.46 9.35 -17.69
C ALA A 58 -6.28 7.98 -18.35
N ARG A 59 -5.43 7.11 -17.78
CA ARG A 59 -5.11 5.77 -18.31
C ARG A 59 -5.87 4.64 -17.62
N ALA A 60 -6.80 4.94 -16.73
CA ALA A 60 -7.51 3.97 -15.89
C ALA A 60 -6.57 2.95 -15.23
N THR A 61 -5.42 3.41 -14.73
CA THR A 61 -4.39 2.53 -14.17
C THR A 61 -4.21 2.82 -12.69
N VAL A 62 -4.21 1.77 -11.87
CA VAL A 62 -3.89 1.85 -10.44
C VAL A 62 -2.74 0.90 -10.14
N THR A 63 -1.67 1.38 -9.52
CA THR A 63 -0.53 0.54 -9.12
C THR A 63 -0.40 0.53 -7.61
N LEU A 64 -0.49 -0.65 -7.00
CA LEU A 64 -0.40 -0.86 -5.55
C LEU A 64 0.97 -1.45 -5.18
N VAL A 65 1.75 -0.74 -4.39
CA VAL A 65 3.09 -1.16 -3.95
C VAL A 65 3.10 -1.29 -2.43
N SER A 66 3.16 -2.50 -1.89
CA SER A 66 3.34 -2.66 -0.43
C SER A 66 4.75 -2.35 -0.01
N ILE A 67 4.89 -1.61 1.07
CA ILE A 67 6.15 -1.40 1.76
C ILE A 67 6.10 -2.21 3.06
N PRO A 68 7.01 -3.17 3.28
CA PRO A 68 7.02 -3.96 4.51
C PRO A 68 7.11 -3.06 5.74
N ARG A 69 6.23 -3.25 6.72
CA ARG A 69 6.17 -2.41 7.93
C ARG A 69 7.50 -2.38 8.72
N ASP A 70 8.28 -3.45 8.59
CA ASP A 70 9.57 -3.66 9.24
C ASP A 70 10.75 -3.09 8.43
N THR A 71 10.48 -2.35 7.35
CA THR A 71 11.53 -1.71 6.51
C THR A 71 12.45 -0.86 7.37
N MET A 72 13.75 -1.11 7.29
CA MET A 72 14.79 -0.49 8.08
C MET A 72 15.06 0.93 7.58
N VAL A 73 14.69 1.94 8.37
CA VAL A 73 14.87 3.36 8.05
C VAL A 73 15.66 4.09 9.13
N GLN A 74 16.19 5.25 8.78
CA GLN A 74 16.87 6.15 9.68
C GLN A 74 15.84 6.89 10.54
N ALA A 75 16.02 6.79 11.86
CA ALA A 75 15.22 7.55 12.81
C ALA A 75 15.68 9.02 12.85
N SER A 76 14.79 9.92 13.27
CA SER A 76 15.08 11.36 13.40
C SER A 76 16.27 11.69 14.33
N ASN A 77 16.58 10.82 15.29
CA ASN A 77 17.73 10.95 16.20
C ASN A 77 19.05 10.40 15.61
N GLY A 78 19.07 10.01 14.33
CA GLY A 78 20.21 9.43 13.64
C GLY A 78 20.41 7.92 13.87
N GLY A 79 19.57 7.29 14.68
CA GLY A 79 19.52 5.85 14.88
C GLY A 79 18.79 5.11 13.75
N THR A 80 18.47 3.84 13.98
CA THR A 80 17.67 3.02 13.08
C THR A 80 16.34 2.68 13.74
N GLU A 81 15.27 2.73 12.96
CA GLU A 81 13.96 2.21 13.33
C GLU A 81 13.30 1.47 12.16
N LYS A 82 12.11 0.94 12.42
CA LYS A 82 11.25 0.36 11.39
C LYS A 82 10.35 1.45 10.84
N ILE A 83 10.05 1.42 9.54
CA ILE A 83 9.25 2.47 8.89
C ILE A 83 7.88 2.65 9.56
N ASN A 84 7.25 1.57 10.05
CA ASN A 84 5.97 1.69 10.76
C ASN A 84 6.04 2.46 12.09
N ALA A 85 7.23 2.65 12.65
CA ALA A 85 7.41 3.43 13.85
C ALA A 85 7.15 4.93 13.61
N SER A 86 7.24 5.41 12.36
CA SER A 86 6.94 6.79 12.02
C SER A 86 5.49 7.17 12.34
N TYR A 87 4.56 6.20 12.23
CA TYR A 87 3.15 6.41 12.56
C TYR A 87 2.91 6.70 14.04
N ASN A 88 3.81 6.29 14.95
CA ASN A 88 3.71 6.66 16.37
C ASN A 88 3.81 8.18 16.60
N TYR A 89 4.35 8.93 15.63
CA TYR A 89 4.42 10.39 15.65
C TYR A 89 3.25 11.05 14.91
N GLY A 90 2.34 10.26 14.34
CA GLY A 90 1.17 10.71 13.59
C GLY A 90 1.24 10.38 12.08
N PRO A 91 0.11 10.49 11.37
CA PRO A 91 0.00 10.16 9.95
C PRO A 91 0.94 11.01 9.07
N ALA A 92 1.16 12.28 9.42
CA ALA A 92 2.08 13.17 8.69
C ALA A 92 3.52 12.62 8.63
N PHE A 93 3.99 11.99 9.71
CA PHE A 93 5.33 11.39 9.74
C PHE A 93 5.40 10.09 8.93
N ALA A 94 4.31 9.32 8.86
CA ALA A 94 4.20 8.18 7.95
C ALA A 94 4.22 8.63 6.48
N VAL A 95 3.49 9.68 6.12
CA VAL A 95 3.54 10.29 4.78
C VAL A 95 4.97 10.70 4.42
N ARG A 96 5.65 11.46 5.28
CA ARG A 96 7.03 11.91 5.04
C ARG A 96 8.01 10.73 4.90
N ALA A 97 7.92 9.75 5.80
CA ALA A 97 8.82 8.59 5.75
C ALA A 97 8.63 7.76 4.47
N VAL A 98 7.39 7.56 4.03
CA VAL A 98 7.10 6.83 2.78
C VAL A 98 7.45 7.66 1.55
N SER A 99 7.14 8.96 1.55
CA SER A 99 7.52 9.88 0.48
C SER A 99 9.02 9.91 0.25
N GLU A 100 9.81 9.99 1.33
CA GLU A 100 11.27 9.94 1.26
C GLU A 100 11.79 8.56 0.82
N PHE A 101 11.16 7.49 1.29
CA PHE A 101 11.54 6.13 0.91
C PHE A 101 11.30 5.83 -0.57
N ALA A 102 10.13 6.22 -1.07
CA ALA A 102 9.70 6.01 -2.44
C ALA A 102 10.23 7.08 -3.40
N GLY A 103 10.61 8.25 -2.89
CA GLY A 103 11.08 9.36 -3.69
C GLY A 103 9.98 9.99 -4.54
N VAL A 104 8.75 10.07 -4.01
CA VAL A 104 7.59 10.64 -4.68
C VAL A 104 6.83 11.56 -3.74
N ASP A 105 6.11 12.53 -4.29
CA ASP A 105 5.23 13.39 -3.51
C ASP A 105 3.88 12.70 -3.36
N ILE A 106 3.38 12.65 -2.12
CA ILE A 106 2.13 11.96 -1.79
C ILE A 106 1.03 13.02 -1.69
N ALA A 107 0.02 12.88 -2.54
CA ALA A 107 -1.09 13.83 -2.63
C ALA A 107 -2.18 13.58 -1.60
N HIS A 108 -2.46 12.30 -1.34
CA HIS A 108 -3.55 11.90 -0.45
C HIS A 108 -3.14 10.77 0.47
N TYR A 109 -3.91 10.56 1.54
CA TYR A 109 -3.79 9.39 2.38
C TYR A 109 -5.15 8.77 2.66
N VAL A 110 -5.15 7.47 2.90
CA VAL A 110 -6.30 6.72 3.39
C VAL A 110 -5.82 5.83 4.51
N GLU A 111 -6.47 5.91 5.66
CA GLU A 111 -6.26 5.02 6.78
C GLU A 111 -7.53 4.20 7.06
N VAL A 112 -7.34 2.90 7.28
CA VAL A 112 -8.41 1.97 7.62
C VAL A 112 -7.99 1.17 8.85
N ASP A 113 -8.80 1.21 9.91
CA ASP A 113 -8.62 0.32 11.05
C ASP A 113 -9.31 -1.04 10.81
N PHE A 114 -9.23 -1.95 11.77
CA PHE A 114 -9.83 -3.28 11.63
C PHE A 114 -11.35 -3.26 11.50
N GLU A 115 -12.04 -2.42 12.26
CA GLU A 115 -13.50 -2.29 12.19
C GLU A 115 -13.90 -1.68 10.85
N GLY A 116 -13.16 -0.66 10.40
CA GLY A 116 -13.32 -0.01 9.12
C GLY A 116 -13.17 -0.99 7.96
N LEU A 117 -12.19 -1.89 8.00
CA LEU A 117 -12.01 -2.91 6.98
C LEU A 117 -13.21 -3.87 6.91
N GLU A 118 -13.67 -4.37 8.06
CA GLU A 118 -14.83 -5.26 8.11
C GLU A 118 -16.07 -4.57 7.54
N GLN A 119 -16.34 -3.33 7.97
CA GLN A 119 -17.47 -2.54 7.49
C GLN A 119 -17.41 -2.26 5.99
N VAL A 120 -16.24 -1.91 5.45
CA VAL A 120 -16.06 -1.67 4.00
C VAL A 120 -16.38 -2.93 3.21
N VAL A 121 -15.83 -4.07 3.62
CA VAL A 121 -16.02 -5.35 2.92
C VAL A 121 -17.48 -5.80 3.01
N ASP A 122 -18.11 -5.70 4.18
CA ASP A 122 -19.50 -6.09 4.36
C ASP A 122 -20.47 -5.16 3.60
N ALA A 123 -20.18 -3.86 3.54
CA ALA A 123 -20.96 -2.90 2.75
C ALA A 123 -20.92 -3.20 1.25
N LEU A 124 -19.84 -3.80 0.76
CA LEU A 124 -19.70 -4.28 -0.61
C LEU A 124 -20.35 -5.66 -0.85
N GLY A 125 -20.82 -6.33 0.20
CA GLY A 125 -21.37 -7.68 0.13
C GLY A 125 -20.29 -8.77 0.09
N GLY A 126 -19.08 -8.46 0.58
CA GLY A 126 -17.90 -9.31 0.54
C GLY A 126 -16.97 -9.01 -0.64
N VAL A 127 -15.70 -9.41 -0.51
CA VAL A 127 -14.66 -9.19 -1.53
C VAL A 127 -14.14 -10.51 -2.07
N THR A 128 -13.98 -10.60 -3.39
CA THR A 128 -13.44 -11.80 -4.04
C THR A 128 -11.92 -11.70 -4.14
N VAL A 129 -11.21 -12.69 -3.60
CA VAL A 129 -9.75 -12.81 -3.68
C VAL A 129 -9.36 -14.21 -4.12
N THR A 130 -8.17 -14.35 -4.70
CA THR A 130 -7.57 -15.64 -5.03
C THR A 130 -6.50 -15.98 -4.01
N ILE A 131 -6.78 -16.92 -3.11
CA ILE A 131 -5.83 -17.30 -2.06
C ILE A 131 -4.80 -18.25 -2.67
N PRO A 132 -3.50 -17.98 -2.58
CA PRO A 132 -2.47 -18.69 -3.34
C PRO A 132 -2.16 -20.10 -2.78
N GLU A 133 -2.48 -20.35 -1.51
CA GLU A 133 -2.19 -21.62 -0.84
C GLU A 133 -3.25 -21.96 0.22
N ASP A 134 -3.34 -23.23 0.62
CA ASP A 134 -4.19 -23.63 1.74
C ASP A 134 -3.63 -23.05 3.05
N ILE A 135 -4.48 -22.33 3.79
CA ILE A 135 -4.13 -21.72 5.08
C ILE A 135 -4.92 -22.44 6.17
N PRO A 136 -4.28 -23.26 7.01
CA PRO A 136 -4.97 -23.94 8.10
C PRO A 136 -5.44 -22.94 9.17
N ALA A 137 -6.53 -23.28 9.87
CA ALA A 137 -6.96 -22.54 11.04
C ALA A 137 -5.88 -22.62 12.12
N GLY A 138 -5.21 -21.50 12.38
CA GLY A 138 -4.24 -21.34 13.48
C GLY A 138 -4.91 -21.35 14.86
N ASN A 139 -4.32 -20.65 15.84
CA ASN A 139 -4.83 -20.50 17.22
C ASN A 139 -6.18 -19.76 17.30
N GLY A 140 -7.27 -20.37 16.80
CA GLY A 140 -8.60 -19.78 16.71
C GLY A 140 -8.84 -18.91 15.47
N GLY A 141 -7.99 -19.01 14.45
CA GLY A 141 -8.14 -18.28 13.19
C GLY A 141 -9.05 -18.98 12.18
N THR A 142 -9.34 -18.31 11.06
CA THR A 142 -10.14 -18.85 9.96
C THR A 142 -9.26 -19.71 9.05
N ALA A 143 -9.73 -20.89 8.67
CA ALA A 143 -9.08 -21.69 7.62
C ALA A 143 -9.52 -21.19 6.25
N PHE A 144 -8.58 -21.16 5.30
CA PHE A 144 -8.83 -20.84 3.90
C PHE A 144 -8.29 -21.95 3.00
N SER A 145 -9.03 -22.25 1.94
CA SER A 145 -8.53 -23.11 0.86
C SER A 145 -7.90 -22.25 -0.23
N ALA A 146 -6.93 -22.80 -0.96
CA ALA A 146 -6.39 -22.17 -2.16
C ALA A 146 -7.49 -21.97 -3.21
N GLY A 147 -7.35 -20.90 -3.99
CA GLY A 147 -8.25 -20.53 -5.08
C GLY A 147 -9.16 -19.33 -4.79
N GLU A 148 -9.99 -19.01 -5.78
CA GLU A 148 -10.93 -17.89 -5.75
C GLU A 148 -12.06 -18.11 -4.74
N GLN A 149 -12.28 -17.13 -3.86
CA GLN A 149 -13.41 -17.14 -2.93
C GLN A 149 -13.82 -15.72 -2.52
N THR A 150 -15.09 -15.55 -2.18
CA THR A 150 -15.62 -14.30 -1.63
C THR A 150 -15.56 -14.32 -0.10
N LEU A 151 -14.87 -13.34 0.47
CA LEU A 151 -14.68 -13.17 1.91
C LEU A 151 -15.66 -12.14 2.47
N THR A 152 -16.29 -12.45 3.60
CA THR A 152 -16.97 -11.45 4.45
C THR A 152 -15.96 -10.53 5.13
N GLY A 153 -16.41 -9.46 5.80
CA GLY A 153 -15.55 -8.54 6.55
C GLY A 153 -14.67 -9.28 7.56
N GLU A 154 -15.27 -10.10 8.42
CA GLU A 154 -14.54 -10.90 9.41
C GLU A 154 -13.51 -11.84 8.75
N GLN A 155 -13.86 -12.48 7.63
CA GLN A 155 -12.94 -13.35 6.89
C GLN A 155 -11.81 -12.56 6.24
N ALA A 156 -12.10 -11.40 5.64
CA ALA A 156 -11.10 -10.53 5.03
C ALA A 156 -10.12 -10.00 6.09
N LEU A 157 -10.60 -9.61 7.27
CA LEU A 157 -9.73 -9.22 8.38
C LEU A 157 -8.86 -10.39 8.86
N SER A 158 -9.45 -11.58 9.02
CA SER A 158 -8.72 -12.79 9.40
C SER A 158 -7.61 -13.12 8.38
N TYR A 159 -7.92 -13.02 7.08
CA TYR A 159 -6.97 -13.23 6.00
C TYR A 159 -5.86 -12.17 6.00
N ALA A 160 -6.19 -10.89 6.14
CA ALA A 160 -5.24 -9.77 6.19
C ALA A 160 -4.24 -9.83 7.37
N ARG A 161 -4.54 -10.62 8.40
CA ARG A 161 -3.74 -10.74 9.64
C ARG A 161 -2.89 -12.00 9.72
N GLU A 162 -3.14 -13.00 8.88
CA GLU A 162 -2.41 -14.26 8.92
C GLU A 162 -0.96 -14.08 8.44
N ARG A 163 -0.01 -14.61 9.22
CA ARG A 163 1.44 -14.51 8.96
C ARG A 163 2.23 -15.73 9.39
N TYR A 164 1.62 -16.63 10.15
CA TYR A 164 2.27 -17.79 10.77
C TYR A 164 2.00 -19.08 10.00
N ASN A 165 0.85 -19.16 9.35
CA ASN A 165 0.41 -20.33 8.61
C ASN A 165 0.49 -20.15 7.09
N VAL A 166 1.28 -19.16 6.64
CA VAL A 166 1.56 -18.86 5.22
C VAL A 166 3.06 -19.03 4.95
N SER A 167 3.40 -19.54 3.78
CA SER A 167 4.78 -19.83 3.38
C SER A 167 5.64 -18.56 3.30
N GLY A 168 5.08 -17.46 2.81
CA GLY A 168 5.76 -16.17 2.68
C GLY A 168 5.83 -15.32 3.96
N GLY A 169 5.33 -15.82 5.09
CA GLY A 169 5.36 -15.10 6.37
C GLY A 169 4.73 -13.69 6.29
N ASP A 170 5.48 -12.68 6.73
CA ASP A 170 5.05 -11.26 6.70
C ASP A 170 4.84 -10.73 5.27
N PHE A 171 5.59 -11.24 4.28
CA PHE A 171 5.41 -10.90 2.87
C PHE A 171 4.12 -11.50 2.30
N GLY A 172 3.77 -12.73 2.71
CA GLY A 172 2.47 -13.34 2.39
C GLY A 172 1.30 -12.54 2.98
N ARG A 173 1.44 -12.07 4.23
CA ARG A 173 0.45 -11.15 4.83
C ARG A 173 0.28 -9.87 4.00
N ALA A 174 1.37 -9.26 3.57
CA ALA A 174 1.32 -8.06 2.73
C ALA A 174 0.66 -8.33 1.37
N GLN A 175 0.85 -9.53 0.79
CA GLN A 175 0.14 -9.95 -0.42
C GLN A 175 -1.38 -10.04 -0.20
N ALA A 176 -1.82 -10.70 0.88
CA ALA A 176 -3.25 -10.78 1.24
C ALA A 176 -3.88 -9.39 1.38
N GLN A 177 -3.19 -8.47 2.05
CA GLN A 177 -3.64 -7.08 2.22
C GLN A 177 -3.77 -6.35 0.87
N ARG A 178 -2.81 -6.52 -0.06
CA ARG A 178 -2.93 -5.98 -1.43
C ARG A 178 -4.13 -6.55 -2.17
N GLN A 179 -4.35 -7.85 -2.10
CA GLN A 179 -5.48 -8.50 -2.79
C GLN A 179 -6.82 -7.96 -2.30
N ILE A 180 -6.96 -7.72 -0.99
CA ILE A 180 -8.18 -7.14 -0.43
C ILE A 180 -8.39 -5.70 -0.92
N VAL A 181 -7.36 -4.86 -0.87
CA VAL A 181 -7.44 -3.48 -1.39
C VAL A 181 -7.75 -3.47 -2.88
N GLU A 182 -7.09 -4.32 -3.67
CA GLU A 182 -7.37 -4.49 -5.09
C GLU A 182 -8.82 -4.90 -5.34
N ALA A 183 -9.34 -5.89 -4.60
CA ALA A 183 -10.71 -6.35 -4.73
C ALA A 183 -11.73 -5.24 -4.41
N ILE A 184 -11.47 -4.45 -3.36
CA ILE A 184 -12.29 -3.28 -3.01
C ILE A 184 -12.29 -2.26 -4.16
N VAL A 185 -11.11 -1.89 -4.68
CA VAL A 185 -10.97 -0.93 -5.79
C VAL A 185 -11.71 -1.44 -7.04
N ARG A 186 -11.55 -2.72 -7.39
CA ARG A 186 -12.26 -3.34 -8.53
C ARG A 186 -13.76 -3.28 -8.37
N GLN A 187 -14.29 -3.60 -7.19
CA GLN A 187 -15.74 -3.59 -6.95
C GLN A 187 -16.31 -2.17 -6.99
N VAL A 188 -15.62 -1.19 -6.40
CA VAL A 188 -16.04 0.23 -6.45
C VAL A 188 -16.06 0.72 -7.90
N LEU A 189 -15.02 0.43 -8.68
CA LEU A 189 -14.93 0.85 -10.09
C LEU A 189 -15.83 0.04 -11.03
N ALA A 190 -16.33 -1.12 -10.60
CA ALA A 190 -17.33 -1.90 -11.35
C ALA A 190 -18.77 -1.41 -11.09
N ALA A 191 -19.02 -0.64 -10.02
CA ALA A 191 -20.32 -0.06 -9.75
C ALA A 191 -20.73 0.92 -10.86
N SER A 192 -22.04 1.04 -11.14
CA SER A 192 -22.48 1.99 -12.17
C SER A 192 -22.16 3.43 -11.77
N PRO A 193 -21.94 4.35 -12.74
CA PRO A 193 -21.66 5.76 -12.45
C PRO A 193 -22.67 6.43 -11.51
N VAL A 194 -23.93 5.98 -11.53
CA VAL A 194 -25.02 6.51 -10.68
C VAL A 194 -24.92 5.99 -9.24
N GLN A 195 -24.36 4.79 -9.04
CA GLN A 195 -24.21 4.17 -7.72
C GLN A 195 -22.96 4.67 -6.99
N ILE A 196 -21.90 5.04 -7.71
CA ILE A 196 -20.60 5.42 -7.13
C ILE A 196 -20.73 6.45 -6.00
N PRO A 197 -21.41 7.61 -6.15
CA PRO A 197 -21.48 8.59 -5.07
C PRO A 197 -22.12 8.03 -3.79
N GLY A 198 -23.16 7.21 -3.94
CA GLY A 198 -23.84 6.57 -2.82
C GLY A 198 -23.02 5.46 -2.16
N LEU A 199 -22.25 4.70 -2.94
CA LEU A 199 -21.35 3.67 -2.44
C LEU A 199 -20.17 4.31 -1.69
N VAL A 200 -19.49 5.27 -2.32
CA VAL A 200 -18.38 6.01 -1.71
C VAL A 200 -18.83 6.71 -0.43
N GLY A 201 -20.01 7.32 -0.41
CA GLY A 201 -20.56 7.94 0.79
C GLY A 201 -20.81 6.96 1.95
N GLN A 202 -21.14 5.69 1.65
CA GLN A 202 -21.27 4.63 2.66
C GLN A 202 -19.91 4.18 3.19
N LEU A 203 -18.92 4.04 2.31
CA LEU A 203 -17.58 3.58 2.68
C LEU A 203 -16.78 4.66 3.43
N ALA A 204 -17.05 5.94 3.15
CA ALA A 204 -16.29 7.06 3.71
C ALA A 204 -16.34 7.14 5.25
N SER A 205 -17.40 6.63 5.90
CA SER A 205 -17.48 6.61 7.37
C SER A 205 -16.53 5.62 8.02
N SER A 206 -16.06 4.62 7.26
CA SER A 206 -15.24 3.50 7.73
C SER A 206 -13.75 3.72 7.45
N VAL A 207 -13.38 4.89 6.92
CA VAL A 207 -11.99 5.27 6.62
C VAL A 207 -11.68 6.67 7.16
N SER A 208 -10.40 6.94 7.40
CA SER A 208 -9.86 8.27 7.71
C SER A 208 -9.05 8.75 6.50
N THR A 209 -9.35 9.91 5.95
CA THR A 209 -8.71 10.42 4.73
C THR A 209 -8.85 11.93 4.64
N ASP A 210 -7.96 12.57 3.88
CA ASP A 210 -8.03 13.98 3.49
C ASP A 210 -9.04 14.22 2.35
N LEU A 211 -9.42 13.16 1.63
CA LEU A 211 -10.34 13.23 0.50
C LEU A 211 -11.79 13.34 0.97
N SER A 212 -12.57 14.23 0.33
CA SER A 212 -14.01 14.18 0.49
C SER A 212 -14.63 13.01 -0.29
N SER A 213 -15.81 12.55 0.12
CA SER A 213 -16.56 11.55 -0.65
C SER A 213 -16.84 12.02 -2.09
N ALA A 214 -16.90 13.33 -2.33
CA ALA A 214 -17.07 13.88 -3.68
C ALA A 214 -15.79 13.76 -4.51
N ASP A 215 -14.61 13.93 -3.91
CA ASP A 215 -13.32 13.77 -4.60
C ASP A 215 -13.12 12.31 -5.00
N ILE A 216 -13.32 11.38 -4.07
CA ILE A 216 -13.22 9.93 -4.34
C ILE A 216 -14.19 9.51 -5.45
N ALA A 217 -15.46 9.96 -5.37
CA ALA A 217 -16.43 9.68 -6.41
C ALA A 217 -16.02 10.30 -7.76
N SER A 218 -15.43 11.49 -7.75
CA SER A 218 -14.97 12.17 -8.96
C SER A 218 -13.83 11.39 -9.63
N TYR A 219 -12.80 10.98 -8.88
CA TYR A 219 -11.71 10.16 -9.42
C TYR A 219 -12.20 8.81 -9.98
N ALA A 220 -13.10 8.13 -9.25
CA ALA A 220 -13.70 6.88 -9.73
C ALA A 220 -14.47 7.08 -11.06
N LEU A 221 -15.21 8.18 -11.17
CA LEU A 221 -15.93 8.53 -12.39
C LEU A 221 -15.00 8.99 -13.52
N GLU A 222 -13.88 9.63 -13.22
CA GLU A 222 -12.86 9.98 -14.23
C GLU A 222 -12.23 8.72 -14.83
N ILE A 223 -11.83 7.77 -13.98
CA ILE A 223 -11.34 6.45 -14.41
C ILE A 223 -12.36 5.78 -15.35
N GLN A 224 -13.64 5.75 -14.98
CA GLN A 224 -14.70 5.17 -15.83
C GLN A 224 -14.93 5.95 -17.15
N ARG A 225 -14.68 7.26 -17.17
CA ARG A 225 -14.88 8.11 -18.35
C ARG A 225 -13.70 8.14 -19.30
N SER A 226 -12.52 7.70 -18.88
CA SER A 226 -11.34 7.58 -19.75
C SER A 226 -11.62 6.76 -21.01
N GLY A 227 -12.54 5.79 -20.93
CA GLY A 227 -12.81 4.82 -21.99
C GLY A 227 -11.79 3.68 -22.07
N GLU A 228 -10.78 3.70 -21.20
CA GLU A 228 -9.76 2.66 -21.07
C GLU A 228 -10.26 1.49 -20.21
N SER A 229 -9.65 0.34 -20.39
CA SER A 229 -9.90 -0.80 -19.51
C SER A 229 -9.12 -0.63 -18.21
N LEU A 230 -9.81 -0.76 -17.07
CA LEU A 230 -9.17 -0.68 -15.75
C LEU A 230 -8.03 -1.70 -15.65
N THR A 231 -6.83 -1.19 -15.46
CA THR A 231 -5.63 -1.99 -15.18
C THR A 231 -5.22 -1.76 -13.74
N ILE A 232 -5.07 -2.84 -12.98
CA ILE A 232 -4.50 -2.77 -11.63
C ILE A 232 -3.23 -3.61 -11.60
N TYR A 233 -2.13 -2.96 -11.25
CA TYR A 233 -0.87 -3.62 -10.97
C TYR A 233 -0.67 -3.73 -9.46
N SER A 234 -0.01 -4.79 -9.02
CA SER A 234 0.36 -4.96 -7.62
C SER A 234 1.77 -5.53 -7.47
N ALA A 235 2.53 -4.99 -6.51
CA ALA A 235 3.89 -5.42 -6.21
C ALA A 235 4.25 -5.20 -4.74
N ALA A 236 5.34 -5.82 -4.29
CA ALA A 236 5.98 -5.53 -3.02
C ALA A 236 7.29 -4.78 -3.26
N ALA A 237 7.65 -3.85 -2.38
CA ALA A 237 8.97 -3.22 -2.41
C ALA A 237 10.07 -4.29 -2.32
N PRO A 238 10.97 -4.41 -3.31
CA PRO A 238 12.02 -5.42 -3.34
C PRO A 238 12.88 -5.36 -2.09
N SER A 239 12.88 -6.44 -1.32
CA SER A 239 13.46 -6.45 0.01
C SER A 239 13.72 -7.85 0.55
N TYR A 240 14.54 -7.92 1.59
CA TYR A 240 14.95 -9.16 2.24
C TYR A 240 14.93 -9.03 3.77
N SER A 241 14.70 -10.15 4.46
CA SER A 241 14.76 -10.21 5.92
C SER A 241 16.20 -10.00 6.42
N LEU A 242 16.39 -9.16 7.43
CA LEU A 242 17.69 -8.87 8.03
C LEU A 242 17.58 -8.89 9.56
N SER A 243 18.46 -9.65 10.24
CA SER A 243 18.59 -9.59 11.69
C SER A 243 19.84 -8.81 12.08
N GLN A 244 19.66 -7.73 12.84
CA GLN A 244 20.76 -6.87 13.30
C GLN A 244 20.59 -6.55 14.78
N GLY A 245 21.60 -6.87 15.58
CA GLY A 245 21.57 -6.60 17.03
C GLY A 245 20.47 -7.34 17.78
N GLY A 246 19.98 -8.47 17.27
CA GLY A 246 18.86 -9.22 17.84
C GLY A 246 17.48 -8.67 17.48
N VAL A 247 17.40 -7.66 16.62
CA VAL A 247 16.14 -7.11 16.08
C VAL A 247 15.99 -7.54 14.63
N SER A 248 14.79 -8.00 14.28
CA SER A 248 14.41 -8.34 12.90
C SER A 248 13.92 -7.10 12.16
N TYR A 249 14.48 -6.89 10.97
CA TYR A 249 14.15 -5.82 10.03
C TYR A 249 13.88 -6.41 8.64
N VAL A 250 13.39 -5.57 7.76
CA VAL A 250 13.39 -5.77 6.32
C VAL A 250 14.30 -4.73 5.69
N ALA A 251 15.27 -5.16 4.90
CA ALA A 251 16.22 -4.28 4.22
C ALA A 251 15.91 -4.19 2.73
N THR A 252 16.09 -3.00 2.17
CA THR A 252 15.75 -2.67 0.78
C THR A 252 16.79 -3.21 -0.20
N MET A 253 16.32 -3.79 -1.32
CA MET A 253 17.14 -4.06 -2.49
C MET A 253 17.14 -2.81 -3.37
N TYR A 254 18.16 -1.97 -3.22
CA TYR A 254 18.11 -0.57 -3.65
C TYR A 254 18.00 -0.38 -5.17
N ASP A 255 18.70 -1.18 -5.96
CA ASP A 255 18.69 -1.04 -7.42
C ASP A 255 17.34 -1.48 -7.99
N GLU A 256 16.79 -2.57 -7.45
CA GLU A 256 15.48 -3.14 -7.80
C GLU A 256 14.34 -2.22 -7.35
N TRP A 257 14.45 -1.61 -6.17
CA TRP A 257 13.49 -0.63 -5.69
C TRP A 257 13.46 0.62 -6.58
N ARG A 258 14.63 1.17 -6.91
CA ARG A 258 14.75 2.31 -7.83
C ARG A 258 14.17 1.97 -9.21
N ALA A 259 14.51 0.82 -9.77
CA ALA A 259 13.97 0.38 -11.05
C ALA A 259 12.45 0.17 -11.01
N MET A 260 11.91 -0.34 -9.90
CA MET A 260 10.47 -0.47 -9.69
C MET A 260 9.77 0.88 -9.62
N MET A 261 10.24 1.80 -8.77
CA MET A 261 9.57 3.10 -8.60
C MET A 261 9.55 3.93 -9.90
N ARG A 262 10.58 3.81 -10.73
CA ARG A 262 10.59 4.44 -12.06
C ARG A 262 9.57 3.85 -13.03
N ARG A 263 9.34 2.54 -12.97
CA ARG A 263 8.27 1.89 -13.75
C ARG A 263 6.89 2.29 -13.23
N VAL A 264 6.72 2.30 -11.90
CA VAL A 264 5.49 2.74 -11.25
C VAL A 264 5.16 4.17 -11.67
N ASP A 265 6.09 5.11 -11.56
CA ASP A 265 5.90 6.52 -11.93
C ASP A 265 5.53 6.70 -13.40
N ALA A 266 6.12 5.90 -14.29
CA ALA A 266 5.78 5.86 -15.71
C ALA A 266 4.42 5.16 -16.03
N GLY A 267 3.70 4.66 -15.02
CA GLY A 267 2.44 3.92 -15.20
C GLY A 267 2.60 2.52 -15.80
N LEU A 268 3.80 1.93 -15.70
CA LEU A 268 4.14 0.60 -16.22
C LEU A 268 3.98 -0.49 -15.15
N ASP A 269 3.96 -1.76 -15.59
CA ASP A 269 3.93 -2.90 -14.68
C ASP A 269 5.18 -2.90 -13.77
N PRO A 270 5.01 -2.82 -12.43
CA PRO A 270 6.10 -2.80 -11.45
C PRO A 270 6.87 -4.12 -11.38
N SER A 271 6.38 -5.20 -11.99
CA SER A 271 7.02 -6.51 -12.05
C SER A 271 7.69 -6.79 -13.40
N ASP A 272 7.38 -6.04 -14.45
CA ASP A 272 8.03 -6.18 -15.76
C ASP A 272 9.43 -5.55 -15.75
N SER A 273 10.45 -6.36 -15.46
CA SER A 273 11.86 -5.93 -15.46
C SER A 273 12.42 -5.70 -16.86
N SER A 274 11.68 -6.05 -17.92
CA SER A 274 12.07 -5.83 -19.32
C SER A 274 11.51 -4.53 -19.90
N ALA A 275 10.57 -3.88 -19.20
CA ALA A 275 9.96 -2.63 -19.64
C ALA A 275 11.00 -1.51 -19.79
N GLU A 276 10.96 -0.82 -20.93
CA GLU A 276 11.80 0.35 -21.18
C GLU A 276 11.26 1.53 -20.36
N ILE A 277 12.06 2.00 -19.40
CA ILE A 277 11.73 3.16 -18.56
C ILE A 277 11.93 4.44 -19.40
N PRO A 278 10.91 5.32 -19.51
CA PRO A 278 11.06 6.57 -20.22
C PRO A 278 12.17 7.46 -19.63
N GLN A 279 12.78 8.29 -20.48
CA GLN A 279 13.96 9.08 -20.11
C GLN A 279 13.73 9.98 -18.89
N GLU A 280 12.55 10.59 -18.78
CA GLU A 280 12.17 11.45 -17.66
C GLU A 280 12.31 10.73 -16.31
N GLN A 281 11.68 9.57 -16.16
CA GLN A 281 11.79 8.74 -14.96
C GLN A 281 13.19 8.13 -14.77
N ALA A 282 13.88 7.80 -15.88
CA ALA A 282 15.22 7.23 -15.82
C ALA A 282 16.26 8.23 -15.31
N GLU A 283 16.07 9.53 -15.57
CA GLU A 283 16.95 10.61 -15.13
C GLU A 283 16.58 11.18 -13.76
N ASP A 284 15.35 10.95 -13.26
CA ASP A 284 14.97 11.35 -11.90
C ASP A 284 15.76 10.54 -10.85
N GLU A 285 16.60 11.27 -10.09
CA GLU A 285 17.46 10.70 -9.04
C GLU A 285 16.72 10.48 -7.72
N ARG A 286 15.57 11.11 -7.53
CA ARG A 286 14.71 10.99 -6.34
C ARG A 286 13.92 9.68 -6.38
N LEU A 287 13.36 9.31 -7.52
CA LEU A 287 12.53 8.09 -7.66
C LEU A 287 13.24 6.84 -7.11
N GLY A 288 12.64 6.24 -6.08
CA GLY A 288 13.15 5.06 -5.38
C GLY A 288 14.56 5.22 -4.80
N ALA A 289 15.01 6.44 -4.51
CA ALA A 289 16.32 6.68 -3.90
C ALA A 289 16.46 6.06 -2.51
N ALA A 290 15.33 5.93 -1.81
CA ALA A 290 15.23 5.44 -0.43
C ALA A 290 16.29 6.11 0.47
N THR A 291 16.28 7.45 0.51
CA THR A 291 17.32 8.22 1.19
C THR A 291 17.30 8.03 2.70
N ASN A 292 16.13 7.72 3.26
CA ASN A 292 15.97 7.34 4.65
C ASN A 292 16.21 5.85 4.92
N ALA A 293 16.39 4.98 3.93
CA ALA A 293 16.63 3.56 4.21
C ALA A 293 18.02 3.35 4.82
N ALA A 294 18.07 2.56 5.89
CA ALA A 294 19.26 2.33 6.70
C ALA A 294 19.85 0.92 6.55
N GLY A 295 19.27 0.10 5.67
CA GLY A 295 19.78 -1.23 5.35
C GLY A 295 21.12 -1.19 4.59
N PRO A 296 21.97 -2.24 4.67
CA PRO A 296 23.22 -2.30 3.92
C PRO A 296 23.02 -2.14 2.41
N ARG A 297 23.77 -1.24 1.76
CA ARG A 297 23.72 -1.04 0.29
C ARG A 297 24.36 -2.20 -0.48
N ASP A 298 25.39 -2.84 0.09
CA ASP A 298 25.95 -4.10 -0.43
C ASP A 298 25.16 -5.28 0.17
N TYR A 299 24.00 -5.55 -0.41
CA TYR A 299 23.02 -6.49 0.16
C TYR A 299 23.03 -7.88 -0.47
N ARG A 300 23.61 -8.08 -1.66
CA ARG A 300 23.35 -9.31 -2.46
C ARG A 300 23.64 -10.61 -1.69
N ALA A 301 24.81 -10.70 -1.06
CA ALA A 301 25.15 -11.88 -0.25
C ALA A 301 24.25 -12.00 1.00
N LEU A 302 23.78 -10.88 1.56
CA LEU A 302 22.85 -10.88 2.70
C LEU A 302 21.47 -11.38 2.26
N ALA A 303 20.97 -10.93 1.11
CA ALA A 303 19.71 -11.36 0.52
C ALA A 303 19.72 -12.86 0.15
N GLU A 304 20.80 -13.35 -0.45
CA GLU A 304 20.96 -14.78 -0.74
C GLU A 304 20.95 -15.66 0.53
N SER A 305 21.41 -15.09 1.64
CA SER A 305 21.41 -15.77 2.95
C SER A 305 20.18 -15.47 3.81
N ALA A 306 19.27 -14.63 3.31
CA ALA A 306 18.10 -14.19 4.06
C ALA A 306 17.14 -15.36 4.28
N ALA A 307 16.40 -15.32 5.39
CA ALA A 307 15.38 -16.33 5.65
C ALA A 307 14.19 -16.22 4.70
N LEU A 308 13.83 -14.99 4.32
CA LEU A 308 12.79 -14.67 3.35
C LEU A 308 13.16 -13.42 2.56
N THR A 309 12.69 -13.39 1.32
CA THR A 309 12.69 -12.26 0.39
C THR A 309 11.28 -12.04 -0.15
N THR A 310 11.05 -10.93 -0.84
CA THR A 310 9.80 -10.70 -1.56
C THR A 310 9.52 -11.72 -2.68
N GLU A 311 10.52 -12.49 -3.12
CA GLU A 311 10.37 -13.52 -4.15
C GLU A 311 9.83 -14.84 -3.59
N ASP A 312 9.88 -15.05 -2.27
CA ASP A 312 9.45 -16.28 -1.61
C ASP A 312 7.92 -16.34 -1.35
N VAL A 313 7.17 -15.35 -1.85
CA VAL A 313 5.71 -15.30 -1.74
C VAL A 313 5.08 -16.25 -2.77
N ALA A 314 4.12 -17.07 -2.33
CA ALA A 314 3.38 -17.94 -3.21
C ALA A 314 2.72 -17.16 -4.37
N ALA A 315 2.84 -17.68 -5.58
CA ALA A 315 2.22 -17.08 -6.76
C ALA A 315 0.68 -17.16 -6.65
N VAL A 316 0.02 -16.12 -7.11
CA VAL A 316 -1.44 -16.12 -7.28
C VAL A 316 -1.70 -16.70 -8.67
N GLU A 317 -2.31 -17.89 -8.73
CA GLU A 317 -2.70 -18.55 -9.99
C GLU A 317 -4.00 -18.01 -10.58
#